data_AF-A0A0S4PX50-F1
#
_entry.id   AF-A0A0S4PX50-F1
#
_cell.length_a   1.000
_cell.length_b   1.000
_cell.length_c   1.000
_cell.angle_alpha   90.00
_cell.angle_beta   90.00
_cell.angle_gamma   90.00
#
_symmetry.space_group_name_H-M   'P 1'
#
loop_
_entity.id
_entity.type
_entity.pdbx_description
1 polymer ?
#
loop_
_entity_poly.entity_id
_entity_poly.type
_entity_poly.pdbx_seq_one_letter_code
_entity_poly.pdbx_strand_id
1 'polypeptide(L)'
;MQNYLILYNPYYESNVIGKHLEILKSQGQVAFGKVRSKLRTDNADSKQISHLNDYICPLQLFLTDYEHLFVAKVSRVCESLENPHITPDYYQKLDVEVWFIIEDLRELVRGDFAKVRDIYLANFTTPTYNNRTFTIYGNPYEYPLHIELKKPENYFIESKKYYIDALQSKEFIEMKKALVDLNLGESFMKHCLVSTLENLTKAELELQQ
;
A
#
# COMPACT_ATOMS: atom_id res chain seq x y z
N MET A 1 1.06 -16.73 1.29
CA MET A 1 0.61 -15.36 1.58
C MET A 1 -0.20 -14.89 0.39
N GLN A 2 -1.45 -14.46 0.61
CA GLN A 2 -2.32 -14.03 -0.49
C GLN A 2 -1.89 -12.67 -1.03
N ASN A 3 -2.11 -12.45 -2.33
CA ASN A 3 -1.79 -11.19 -2.99
C ASN A 3 -3.04 -10.65 -3.68
N TYR A 4 -3.35 -9.39 -3.43
CA TYR A 4 -4.47 -8.70 -4.06
C TYR A 4 -3.97 -7.41 -4.70
N LEU A 5 -4.57 -7.05 -5.82
CA LEU A 5 -4.33 -5.78 -6.50
C LEU A 5 -5.56 -4.89 -6.33
N ILE A 6 -5.36 -3.62 -6.02
CA ILE A 6 -6.38 -2.57 -6.05
C ILE A 6 -5.85 -1.39 -6.86
N LEU A 7 -6.71 -0.87 -7.73
CA LEU A 7 -6.51 0.44 -8.32
C LEU A 7 -7.07 1.50 -7.37
N TYR A 8 -6.20 2.37 -6.88
CA TYR A 8 -6.65 3.56 -6.18
C TYR A 8 -6.89 4.68 -7.17
N ASN A 9 -7.89 5.52 -6.90
CA ASN A 9 -8.27 6.57 -7.81
C ASN A 9 -7.66 7.91 -7.34
N PRO A 10 -6.72 8.51 -8.10
CA PRO A 10 -6.13 9.81 -7.76
C PRO A 10 -7.15 10.96 -7.80
N TYR A 11 -8.32 10.78 -8.42
CA TYR A 11 -9.39 11.78 -8.40
C TYR A 11 -10.06 11.94 -7.02
N TYR A 12 -9.91 10.98 -6.10
CA TYR A 12 -10.46 11.13 -4.75
C TYR A 12 -9.67 12.14 -3.92
N GLU A 13 -8.35 12.21 -4.12
CA GLU A 13 -7.45 13.11 -3.43
C GLU A 13 -6.12 13.16 -4.19
N SER A 14 -5.50 14.33 -4.32
CA SER A 14 -4.25 14.47 -5.10
C SER A 14 -3.06 13.73 -4.47
N ASN A 15 -3.12 13.42 -3.18
CA ASN A 15 -2.09 12.71 -2.44
C ASN A 15 -2.69 11.56 -1.60
N VAL A 16 -3.38 10.62 -2.26
CA VAL A 16 -4.00 9.46 -1.60
C VAL A 16 -2.99 8.75 -0.71
N ILE A 17 -1.85 8.33 -1.26
CA ILE A 17 -0.87 7.51 -0.54
C ILE A 17 -0.17 8.30 0.57
N GLY A 18 0.14 9.58 0.35
CA GLY A 18 0.76 10.42 1.36
C GLY A 18 -0.13 10.61 2.60
N LYS A 19 -1.43 10.86 2.43
CA LYS A 19 -2.36 10.97 3.57
C LYS A 19 -2.46 9.67 4.37
N HIS A 20 -2.46 8.52 3.71
CA HIS A 20 -2.43 7.24 4.42
C HIS A 20 -1.11 7.04 5.16
N LEU A 21 0.02 7.46 4.58
CA LEU A 21 1.34 7.38 5.21
C LEU A 21 1.45 8.26 6.45
N GLU A 22 0.88 9.46 6.46
CA GLU A 22 0.86 10.34 7.64
C GLU A 22 0.14 9.68 8.83
N ILE A 23 -1.01 9.06 8.56
CA ILE A 23 -1.76 8.30 9.57
C ILE A 23 -0.98 7.06 9.99
N LEU A 24 -0.39 6.33 9.05
CA LEU A 24 0.41 5.14 9.34
C LEU A 24 1.63 5.48 10.22
N LYS A 25 2.28 6.62 9.99
CA LYS A 25 3.42 7.08 10.80
C LYS A 25 3.02 7.48 12.21
N SER A 26 1.83 8.06 12.39
CA SER A 26 1.35 8.54 13.69
C SER A 26 0.68 7.44 14.53
N GLN A 27 -0.16 6.61 13.90
CA GLN A 27 -0.98 5.59 14.58
C GLN A 27 -0.41 4.18 14.48
N GLY A 28 0.59 3.95 13.61
CA GLY A 28 1.17 2.62 13.36
C GLY A 28 0.29 1.69 12.51
N GLN A 29 -0.93 2.11 12.18
CA GLN A 29 -1.86 1.42 11.31
C GLN A 29 -2.74 2.45 10.57
N VAL A 30 -3.20 2.09 9.37
CA VAL A 30 -4.12 2.92 8.58
C VAL A 30 -5.13 2.06 7.86
N ALA A 31 -6.38 2.50 7.79
CA ALA A 31 -7.41 1.85 7.01
C ALA A 31 -7.45 2.40 5.58
N PHE A 32 -7.41 1.51 4.61
CA PHE A 32 -7.56 1.79 3.19
C PHE A 32 -8.93 1.29 2.71
N GLY A 33 -9.74 2.19 2.16
CA GLY A 33 -11.12 1.91 1.80
C GLY A 33 -11.29 1.64 0.30
N LYS A 34 -11.93 0.53 -0.05
CA LYS A 34 -12.44 0.35 -1.41
C LYS A 34 -13.77 1.08 -1.58
N VAL A 35 -13.77 2.13 -2.39
CA VAL A 35 -14.96 2.95 -2.66
C VAL A 35 -15.89 2.24 -3.66
N ARG A 36 -17.20 2.25 -3.38
CA ARG A 36 -18.25 1.75 -4.27
C ARG A 36 -18.35 2.62 -5.52
N SER A 37 -18.38 1.98 -6.69
CA SER A 37 -18.64 2.70 -7.95
C SER A 37 -20.09 3.13 -8.02
N LYS A 38 -20.35 4.43 -8.26
CA LYS A 38 -21.71 4.97 -8.49
C LYS A 38 -22.39 4.42 -9.75
N LEU A 39 -21.60 3.85 -10.67
CA LEU A 39 -22.10 3.27 -11.93
C LEU A 39 -22.50 1.79 -11.79
N ARG A 40 -22.31 1.16 -10.63
CA ARG A 40 -22.92 -0.14 -10.34
C ARG A 40 -24.41 0.08 -10.12
N THR A 41 -25.21 -0.19 -11.15
CA THR A 41 -26.65 -0.38 -10.98
C THR A 41 -26.89 -1.73 -10.31
N ASP A 42 -27.39 -1.68 -9.08
CA ASP A 42 -27.78 -2.82 -8.27
C ASP A 42 -28.64 -3.80 -9.08
N ASN A 43 -28.14 -5.04 -9.25
CA ASN A 43 -28.89 -6.30 -9.38
C ASN A 43 -28.05 -7.51 -9.86
N ALA A 44 -26.77 -7.36 -10.23
CA ALA A 44 -25.93 -8.49 -10.66
C ALA A 44 -25.02 -9.10 -9.58
N ASP A 45 -24.64 -8.34 -8.54
CA ASP A 45 -23.43 -8.66 -7.77
C ASP A 45 -23.61 -8.75 -6.24
N SER A 46 -24.84 -9.00 -5.76
CA SER A 46 -25.07 -9.35 -4.35
C SER A 46 -24.41 -10.68 -3.94
N LYS A 47 -23.73 -11.37 -4.86
CA LYS A 47 -23.02 -12.64 -4.64
C LYS A 47 -21.50 -12.55 -4.40
N GLN A 48 -20.86 -11.39 -4.54
CA GLN A 48 -19.39 -11.32 -4.45
C GLN A 48 -18.83 -10.46 -3.32
N ILE A 49 -19.66 -9.66 -2.64
CA ILE A 49 -19.22 -8.91 -1.44
C ILE A 49 -19.12 -9.85 -0.21
N SER A 50 -19.63 -11.08 -0.29
CA SER A 50 -19.67 -12.08 0.78
C SER A 50 -18.35 -12.81 1.08
N HIS A 51 -17.19 -12.20 0.80
CA HIS A 51 -15.90 -12.89 0.83
C HIS A 51 -14.90 -12.25 1.81
N LEU A 52 -15.36 -11.61 2.90
CA LEU A 52 -14.49 -11.33 4.06
C LEU A 52 -13.74 -12.61 4.51
N ASN A 53 -14.41 -13.77 4.43
CA ASN A 53 -13.85 -15.07 4.75
C ASN A 53 -12.77 -15.55 3.77
N ASP A 54 -12.67 -14.98 2.57
CA ASP A 54 -11.68 -15.38 1.57
C ASP A 54 -10.30 -14.78 1.85
N TYR A 55 -10.25 -13.69 2.63
CA TYR A 55 -9.01 -13.01 2.98
C TYR A 55 -8.32 -13.72 4.15
N ILE A 56 -7.27 -14.48 3.84
CA ILE A 56 -6.38 -15.08 4.82
C ILE A 56 -5.26 -14.09 5.12
N CYS A 57 -5.36 -13.42 6.27
CA CYS A 57 -4.36 -12.46 6.74
C CYS A 57 -3.19 -13.15 7.47
N PRO A 58 -1.97 -12.59 7.42
CA PRO A 58 -1.60 -11.36 6.70
C PRO A 58 -1.55 -11.57 5.18
N LEU A 59 -1.95 -10.54 4.43
CA LEU A 59 -1.93 -10.52 2.96
C LEU A 59 -1.14 -9.32 2.42
N GLN A 60 -0.70 -9.42 1.16
CA GLN A 60 -0.07 -8.32 0.43
C GLN A 60 -1.08 -7.65 -0.48
N LEU A 61 -1.34 -6.36 -0.24
CA LEU A 61 -2.21 -5.54 -1.06
C LEU A 61 -1.37 -4.61 -1.93
N PHE A 62 -1.36 -4.87 -3.23
CA PHE A 62 -0.73 -4.02 -4.23
C PHE A 62 -1.66 -2.86 -4.55
N LEU A 63 -1.15 -1.64 -4.40
CA LEU A 63 -1.85 -0.39 -4.64
C LEU A 63 -1.18 0.31 -5.81
N THR A 64 -1.93 0.59 -6.87
CA THR A 64 -1.40 1.26 -8.06
C THR A 64 -2.41 2.18 -8.72
N ASP A 65 -1.91 3.26 -9.32
CA ASP A 65 -2.60 4.10 -10.31
C ASP A 65 -2.00 3.93 -11.71
N TYR A 66 -1.25 2.84 -11.92
CA TYR A 66 -0.39 2.50 -13.05
C TYR A 66 0.92 3.28 -13.18
N GLU A 67 1.05 4.44 -12.55
CA GLU A 67 2.29 5.23 -12.55
C GLU A 67 3.17 4.92 -11.33
N HIS A 68 2.52 4.70 -10.20
CA HIS A 68 3.12 4.33 -8.93
C HIS A 68 2.68 2.93 -8.51
N LEU A 69 3.55 2.23 -7.81
CA LEU A 69 3.24 0.91 -7.26
C LEU A 69 3.75 0.82 -5.81
N PHE A 70 2.80 0.54 -4.93
CA PHE A 70 3.06 0.27 -3.52
C PHE A 70 2.56 -1.12 -3.17
N VAL A 71 3.15 -1.72 -2.14
CA VAL A 71 2.66 -2.95 -1.52
C VAL A 71 2.39 -2.64 -0.07
N ALA A 72 1.20 -3.00 0.40
CA ALA A 72 0.76 -2.84 1.76
C ALA A 72 0.68 -4.21 2.46
N LYS A 73 1.12 -4.26 3.71
CA LYS A 73 0.91 -5.40 4.60
C LYS A 73 -0.42 -5.20 5.30
N VAL A 74 -1.41 -6.02 4.93
CA VAL A 74 -2.74 -5.95 5.53
C VAL A 74 -2.86 -7.00 6.62
N SER A 75 -3.24 -6.57 7.83
CA SER A 75 -3.43 -7.44 8.99
C SER A 75 -4.87 -7.87 9.17
N ARG A 76 -5.83 -7.07 8.72
CA ARG A 76 -7.25 -7.34 8.86
C ARG A 76 -8.05 -6.70 7.73
N VAL A 77 -9.16 -7.34 7.37
CA VAL A 77 -10.16 -6.79 6.43
C VAL A 77 -11.50 -6.71 7.16
N CYS A 78 -12.23 -5.60 7.04
CA CYS A 78 -13.51 -5.36 7.72
C CYS A 78 -14.48 -4.57 6.84
N GLU A 79 -15.79 -4.72 7.04
CA GLU A 79 -16.81 -3.89 6.40
C GLU A 79 -17.07 -2.58 7.18
N SER A 80 -17.04 -2.65 8.50
CA SER A 80 -17.19 -1.49 9.39
C SER A 80 -15.91 -1.23 10.16
N LEU A 81 -15.61 0.06 10.36
CA LEU A 81 -14.49 0.51 11.18
C LEU A 81 -14.95 0.87 12.58
N GLU A 82 -14.30 0.29 13.57
CA GLU A 82 -14.51 0.63 14.98
C GLU A 82 -13.81 1.94 15.36
N ASN A 83 -12.65 2.23 14.77
CA ASN A 83 -11.85 3.42 15.05
C ASN A 83 -11.80 4.33 13.81
N PRO A 84 -12.45 5.50 13.82
CA PRO A 84 -12.40 6.43 12.69
C PRO A 84 -11.06 7.16 12.55
N HIS A 85 -10.24 7.24 13.61
CA HIS A 85 -8.97 7.98 13.60
C HIS A 85 -7.88 7.36 12.73
N ILE A 86 -8.06 6.11 12.29
CA ILE A 86 -7.11 5.42 11.39
C ILE A 86 -7.48 5.60 9.91
N THR A 87 -8.45 6.46 9.58
CA THR A 87 -8.86 6.75 8.20
C THR A 87 -8.52 8.16 7.78
N PRO A 88 -8.09 8.36 6.52
CA PRO A 88 -8.05 9.71 5.94
C PRO A 88 -9.44 10.37 5.88
N ASP A 89 -9.49 11.67 6.17
CA ASP A 89 -10.75 12.43 6.25
C ASP A 89 -11.57 12.46 4.96
N TYR A 90 -10.93 12.29 3.79
CA TYR A 90 -11.64 12.35 2.51
C TYR A 90 -12.65 11.20 2.33
N TYR A 91 -12.48 10.08 3.04
CA TYR A 91 -13.44 8.99 3.00
C TYR A 91 -14.79 9.33 3.64
N GLN A 92 -14.89 10.39 4.46
CA GLN A 92 -16.16 10.80 5.09
C GLN A 92 -17.26 11.11 4.07
N LYS A 93 -16.90 11.43 2.82
CA LYS A 93 -17.82 11.78 1.73
C LYS A 93 -18.00 10.65 0.70
N LEU A 94 -17.38 9.49 0.93
CA LEU A 94 -17.33 8.37 -0.01
C LEU A 94 -18.03 7.16 0.59
N ASP A 95 -18.73 6.39 -0.25
CA ASP A 95 -19.35 5.13 0.14
C ASP A 95 -18.29 4.02 0.02
N VAL A 96 -17.82 3.49 1.16
CA VAL A 96 -16.76 2.49 1.21
C VAL A 96 -17.36 1.11 1.44
N GLU A 97 -17.03 0.16 0.56
CA GLU A 97 -17.52 -1.22 0.62
C GLU A 97 -16.74 -2.06 1.63
N VAL A 98 -15.41 -1.94 1.63
CA VAL A 98 -14.50 -2.79 2.39
C VAL A 98 -13.29 -1.99 2.83
N TRP A 99 -12.84 -2.23 4.05
CA TRP A 99 -11.66 -1.64 4.66
C TRP A 99 -10.52 -2.66 4.80
N PHE A 100 -9.34 -2.28 4.35
CA PHE A 100 -8.10 -3.01 4.54
C PHE A 100 -7.26 -2.29 5.60
N ILE A 101 -6.99 -2.95 6.72
CA ILE A 101 -6.15 -2.42 7.79
C ILE A 101 -4.70 -2.71 7.46
N ILE A 102 -3.96 -1.65 7.12
CA ILE A 102 -2.56 -1.67 6.71
C ILE A 102 -1.68 -1.38 7.92
N GLU A 103 -0.70 -2.25 8.16
CA GLU A 103 0.34 -2.07 9.20
C GLU A 103 1.67 -1.56 8.66
N ASP A 104 1.94 -1.82 7.38
CA ASP A 104 3.16 -1.37 6.73
C ASP A 104 2.91 -1.11 5.25
N LEU A 105 3.64 -0.17 4.68
CA LEU A 105 3.54 0.23 3.29
C LEU A 105 4.95 0.35 2.70
N ARG A 106 5.19 -0.34 1.60
CA ARG A 106 6.45 -0.31 0.87
C ARG A 106 6.24 0.27 -0.52
N GLU A 107 7.06 1.25 -0.86
CA GLU A 107 7.15 1.76 -2.24
C GLU A 107 8.01 0.82 -3.10
N LEU A 108 7.49 0.42 -4.26
CA LEU A 108 8.23 -0.35 -5.25
C LEU A 108 8.65 0.50 -6.44
N VAL A 109 7.74 1.33 -6.93
CA VAL A 109 7.96 2.20 -8.09
C VAL A 109 7.28 3.55 -7.87
N ARG A 110 7.96 4.63 -8.26
CA ARG A 110 7.43 5.99 -8.24
C ARG A 110 7.64 6.65 -9.61
N GLY A 111 6.56 7.09 -10.26
CA GLY A 111 6.64 7.91 -11.47
C GLY A 111 7.17 7.16 -12.70
N ASP A 112 6.99 5.84 -12.78
CA ASP A 112 7.53 5.03 -13.89
C ASP A 112 6.56 3.95 -14.34
N PHE A 113 5.63 4.38 -15.20
CA PHE A 113 4.62 3.51 -15.80
C PHE A 113 5.22 2.31 -16.55
N ALA A 114 6.32 2.51 -17.28
CA ALA A 114 6.95 1.45 -18.05
C ALA A 114 7.46 0.34 -17.11
N LYS A 115 8.10 0.73 -16.00
CA LYS A 115 8.57 -0.21 -14.99
C LYS A 115 7.42 -0.92 -14.27
N VAL A 116 6.35 -0.20 -13.90
CA VAL A 116 5.15 -0.82 -13.31
C VAL A 116 4.59 -1.89 -14.25
N ARG A 117 4.38 -1.55 -15.53
CA ARG A 117 3.82 -2.45 -16.54
C ARG A 117 4.73 -3.65 -16.85
N ASP A 118 5.97 -3.39 -17.22
CA ASP A 118 6.84 -4.39 -17.85
C ASP A 118 7.54 -5.31 -16.83
N ILE A 119 7.71 -4.85 -15.60
CA ILE A 119 8.40 -5.63 -14.56
C ILE A 119 7.40 -6.23 -13.57
N TYR A 120 6.56 -5.38 -12.95
CA TYR A 120 5.72 -5.83 -11.85
C TYR A 120 4.41 -6.44 -12.33
N LEU A 121 3.61 -5.68 -13.10
CA LEU A 121 2.33 -6.18 -13.61
C LEU A 121 2.50 -7.38 -14.54
N ALA A 122 3.57 -7.43 -15.34
CA ALA A 122 3.92 -8.60 -16.15
C ALA A 122 4.26 -9.85 -15.32
N ASN A 123 4.64 -9.69 -14.05
CA ASN A 123 4.89 -10.78 -13.11
C ASN A 123 3.61 -11.31 -12.45
N PHE A 124 2.45 -10.66 -12.67
CA PHE A 124 1.20 -11.06 -12.06
C PHE A 124 0.43 -12.02 -12.96
N THR A 125 -0.11 -13.09 -12.37
CA THR A 125 -1.13 -13.94 -12.97
C THR A 125 -2.44 -13.74 -12.25
N THR A 126 -3.54 -13.95 -12.95
CA THR A 126 -4.91 -13.76 -12.44
C THR A 126 -5.60 -15.12 -12.40
N PRO A 127 -5.57 -15.84 -11.27
CA PRO A 127 -6.18 -17.17 -11.15
C PRO A 127 -7.66 -17.18 -11.52
N THR A 128 -8.39 -16.13 -11.11
CA THR A 128 -9.83 -15.94 -11.41
C THR A 128 -10.11 -15.76 -12.90
N TYR A 129 -9.11 -15.37 -13.71
CA TYR A 129 -9.23 -15.13 -15.14
C TYR A 129 -8.33 -16.09 -15.93
N ASN A 130 -8.58 -17.40 -15.78
CA ASN A 130 -7.88 -18.48 -16.48
C ASN A 130 -6.35 -18.50 -16.29
N ASN A 131 -5.88 -18.05 -15.12
CA ASN A 131 -4.46 -17.96 -14.78
C ASN A 131 -3.61 -17.22 -15.83
N ARG A 132 -4.22 -16.27 -16.56
CA ARG A 132 -3.53 -15.46 -17.56
C ARG A 132 -2.61 -14.45 -16.89
N THR A 133 -1.61 -13.97 -17.63
CA THR A 133 -0.81 -12.82 -17.17
C THR A 133 -1.70 -11.58 -17.14
N PHE A 134 -1.55 -10.77 -16.09
CA PHE A 134 -2.30 -9.52 -15.95
C PHE A 134 -2.00 -8.58 -17.12
N THR A 135 -3.05 -7.96 -17.65
CA THR A 135 -2.93 -6.94 -18.70
C THR A 135 -3.62 -5.65 -18.26
N ILE A 136 -3.07 -4.48 -18.59
CA ILE A 136 -3.74 -3.22 -18.23
C ILE A 136 -5.04 -3.05 -19.04
N TYR A 137 -5.04 -3.52 -20.28
CA TYR A 137 -6.13 -3.36 -21.22
C TYR A 137 -6.76 -4.72 -21.59
N GLY A 138 -8.03 -4.66 -21.99
CA GLY A 138 -8.71 -5.77 -22.67
C GLY A 138 -9.45 -6.76 -21.77
N ASN A 139 -9.37 -6.62 -20.44
CA ASN A 139 -10.08 -7.47 -19.49
C ASN A 139 -10.88 -6.63 -18.48
N PRO A 140 -12.15 -6.96 -18.21
CA PRO A 140 -12.96 -6.31 -17.19
C PRO A 140 -12.59 -6.89 -15.81
N TYR A 141 -11.44 -6.48 -15.27
CA TYR A 141 -11.01 -6.91 -13.94
C TYR A 141 -11.88 -6.25 -12.87
N GLU A 142 -12.35 -7.07 -11.93
CA GLU A 142 -12.99 -6.62 -10.72
C GLU A 142 -11.94 -6.50 -9.60
N TYR A 143 -11.92 -5.34 -8.95
CA TYR A 143 -11.02 -5.08 -7.83
C TYR A 143 -11.78 -5.29 -6.50
N PRO A 144 -11.12 -5.72 -5.40
CA PRO A 144 -9.73 -6.16 -5.34
C PRO A 144 -9.53 -7.45 -6.14
N LEU A 145 -8.52 -7.46 -7.00
CA LEU A 145 -8.24 -8.57 -7.90
C LEU A 145 -7.29 -9.53 -7.19
N HIS A 146 -7.69 -10.79 -7.01
CA HIS A 146 -6.77 -11.83 -6.54
C HIS A 146 -5.70 -12.09 -7.61
N ILE A 147 -4.43 -11.98 -7.20
CA ILE A 147 -3.28 -12.18 -8.08
C ILE A 147 -2.31 -13.20 -7.50
N GLU A 148 -1.58 -13.88 -8.37
CA GLU A 148 -0.44 -14.70 -8.02
C GLU A 148 0.82 -14.13 -8.67
N LEU A 149 1.96 -14.21 -7.98
CA LEU A 149 3.24 -13.76 -8.50
C LEU A 149 3.91 -14.95 -9.19
N LYS A 150 4.32 -14.81 -10.47
CA LYS A 150 5.08 -15.87 -11.17
C LYS A 150 6.37 -16.19 -10.42
N LYS A 151 7.00 -15.16 -9.87
CA LYS A 151 8.09 -15.27 -8.90
C LYS A 151 7.56 -14.92 -7.51
N PRO A 152 7.44 -15.90 -6.59
CA PRO A 152 6.94 -15.63 -5.26
C PRO A 152 7.90 -14.73 -4.49
N GLU A 153 7.46 -13.52 -4.18
CA GLU A 153 8.20 -12.55 -3.39
C GLU A 153 7.35 -12.13 -2.17
N ASN A 154 8.00 -12.14 -1.00
CA ASN A 154 7.46 -11.53 0.20
C ASN A 154 8.15 -10.18 0.39
N TYR A 155 7.39 -9.08 0.28
CA TYR A 155 7.90 -7.73 0.41
C TYR A 155 8.11 -7.29 1.86
N PHE A 156 7.61 -8.06 2.82
CA PHE A 156 7.69 -7.80 4.26
C PHE A 156 8.38 -8.96 4.95
N ILE A 157 9.71 -8.86 5.03
CA ILE A 157 10.54 -9.82 5.75
C ILE A 157 11.05 -9.15 7.04
N GLU A 158 10.83 -9.86 8.15
CA GLU A 158 11.23 -9.64 9.54
C GLU A 158 11.62 -8.23 10.02
N SER A 159 10.79 -7.70 10.93
CA SER A 159 11.03 -6.59 11.88
C SER A 159 11.34 -5.20 11.33
N LYS A 160 11.55 -5.04 10.02
CA LYS A 160 11.78 -3.73 9.40
C LYS A 160 10.46 -3.09 8.98
N LYS A 161 10.27 -1.82 9.35
CA LYS A 161 9.15 -0.98 8.90
C LYS A 161 9.54 -0.23 7.63
N TYR A 162 8.81 -0.46 6.54
CA TYR A 162 9.12 0.13 5.22
C TYR A 162 8.43 1.48 5.00
N TYR A 163 7.33 1.77 5.70
CA TYR A 163 6.58 3.02 5.53
C TYR A 163 7.35 4.30 5.87
N ILE A 164 8.47 4.18 6.59
CA ILE A 164 9.38 5.30 6.90
C ILE A 164 10.04 5.83 5.61
N ASP A 165 10.36 4.90 4.70
CA ASP A 165 11.08 5.19 3.45
C ASP A 165 10.14 5.51 2.29
N ALA A 166 8.86 5.15 2.41
CA ALA A 166 7.87 5.45 1.39
C ALA A 166 7.73 6.96 1.17
N LEU A 167 7.69 7.36 -0.10
CA LEU A 167 7.65 8.75 -0.58
C LEU A 167 8.88 9.63 -0.26
N GLN A 168 9.92 9.11 0.39
CA GLN A 168 11.15 9.87 0.67
C GLN A 168 12.07 9.99 -0.55
N SER A 169 12.96 10.99 -0.57
CA SER A 169 13.98 11.12 -1.61
C SER A 169 15.07 10.05 -1.48
N LYS A 170 15.82 9.78 -2.55
CA LYS A 170 16.96 8.85 -2.51
C LYS A 170 18.03 9.34 -1.52
N GLU A 171 18.31 10.63 -1.56
CA GLU A 171 19.23 11.31 -0.64
C GLU A 171 18.84 11.08 0.83
N PHE A 172 17.54 11.18 1.15
CA PHE A 172 17.05 10.91 2.49
C PHE A 172 17.28 9.45 2.91
N ILE A 173 17.00 8.49 2.03
CA ILE A 173 17.18 7.07 2.33
C ILE A 173 18.67 6.74 2.53
N GLU A 174 19.54 7.31 1.70
CA GLU A 174 20.99 7.16 1.78
C GLU A 174 21.55 7.81 3.05
N MET A 175 21.13 9.03 3.38
CA MET A 175 21.54 9.74 4.59
C MET A 175 21.09 9.00 5.85
N LYS A 176 19.83 8.56 5.89
CA LYS A 176 19.31 7.76 6.99
C LYS A 176 20.14 6.51 7.18
N LYS A 177 20.51 5.83 6.09
CA LYS A 177 21.35 4.64 6.15
C LYS A 177 22.75 4.98 6.69
N ALA A 178 23.37 6.06 6.24
CA ALA A 178 24.66 6.50 6.74
C ALA A 178 24.64 6.83 8.24
N LEU A 179 23.62 7.55 8.72
CA LEU A 179 23.44 7.87 10.14
C LEU A 179 23.29 6.62 11.00
N VAL A 180 22.55 5.63 10.50
CA VAL A 180 22.34 4.35 11.22
C VAL A 180 23.63 3.54 11.25
N ASP A 181 24.28 3.37 10.10
CA ASP A 181 25.46 2.50 9.96
C ASP A 181 26.68 3.08 10.71
N LEU A 182 26.82 4.41 10.76
CA LEU A 182 28.00 5.07 11.35
C LEU A 182 27.82 5.49 12.81
N ASN A 183 26.62 5.96 13.20
CA ASN A 183 26.44 6.66 14.48
C ASN A 183 25.51 5.93 15.46
N LEU A 184 24.36 5.43 14.98
CA LEU A 184 23.25 5.04 15.86
C LEU A 184 23.13 3.52 16.07
N GLY A 185 23.56 2.73 15.10
CA GLY A 185 23.42 1.27 15.09
C GLY A 185 21.99 0.77 14.84
N GLU A 186 21.86 -0.51 14.49
CA GLU A 186 20.57 -1.13 14.15
C GLU A 186 19.57 -1.21 15.32
N SER A 187 20.07 -1.23 16.56
CA SER A 187 19.22 -1.26 17.77
C SER A 187 18.41 0.03 17.90
N PHE A 188 19.02 1.18 17.60
CA PHE A 188 18.34 2.46 17.63
C PHE A 188 17.16 2.50 16.65
N MET A 189 17.33 1.96 15.44
CA MET A 189 16.25 1.90 14.44
C MET A 189 15.02 1.12 14.89
N LYS A 190 15.19 0.10 15.73
CA LYS A 190 14.08 -0.73 16.22
C LYS A 190 13.28 -0.01 17.30
N HIS A 191 13.93 0.82 18.11
CA HIS A 191 13.33 1.43 19.30
C HIS A 191 13.00 2.91 19.15
N CYS A 192 13.57 3.59 18.15
CA CYS A 192 13.33 5.00 17.90
C CYS A 192 11.93 5.24 17.33
N LEU A 193 11.30 6.33 17.78
CA LEU A 193 10.08 6.82 17.15
C LEU A 193 10.37 7.25 15.71
N VAL A 194 9.45 6.94 14.80
CA VAL A 194 9.61 7.26 13.38
C VAL A 194 9.85 8.76 13.15
N SER A 195 9.10 9.60 13.86
CA SER A 195 9.24 11.06 13.79
C SER A 195 10.64 11.54 14.18
N THR A 196 11.26 10.93 15.19
CA THR A 196 12.60 11.31 15.65
C THR A 196 13.64 10.98 14.58
N LEU A 197 13.56 9.80 13.99
CA LEU A 197 14.48 9.39 12.93
C LEU A 197 14.35 10.29 11.69
N GLU A 198 13.12 10.62 11.29
CA GLU A 198 12.87 11.51 10.16
C GLU A 198 13.42 12.91 10.41
N ASN A 199 13.19 13.47 11.60
CA ASN A 199 13.68 14.80 11.94
C ASN A 199 15.21 14.86 12.00
N LEU A 200 15.87 13.83 12.55
CA LEU A 200 17.33 13.74 12.57
C LEU A 200 17.91 13.68 11.15
N THR A 201 17.30 12.86 10.29
CA THR A 201 17.78 12.72 8.90
C THR A 201 17.55 14.01 8.11
N LYS A 202 16.42 14.69 8.31
CA LYS A 202 16.15 16.00 7.71
C LYS A 202 17.13 17.07 8.19
N ALA A 203 17.39 17.14 9.50
CA ALA A 203 18.34 18.09 10.06
C ALA A 203 19.76 17.88 9.51
N GLU A 204 20.19 16.63 9.35
CA GLU A 204 21.50 16.31 8.75
C GLU A 204 21.56 16.72 7.28
N LEU A 205 20.49 16.46 6.51
CA LEU A 205 20.41 16.91 5.11
C LEU A 205 20.45 18.43 4.99
N GLU A 206 19.74 19.15 5.86
CA GLU A 206 19.74 20.62 5.90
C GLU A 206 21.12 21.17 6.25
N LEU A 207 21.88 20.50 7.12
CA LEU A 207 23.24 20.91 7.49
C LEU A 207 24.25 20.77 6.33
N GLN A 208 24.01 19.83 5.42
CA GLN A 208 24.88 19.58 4.27
C GLN A 208 24.61 20.49 3.06
N GLN A 209 23.57 21.33 3.13
CA GLN A 209 23.23 22.35 2.14
C GLN A 209 23.85 23.70 2.47
#